data_AF-A0A3E2TM92-F1
#
_entry.id   AF-A0A3E2TM92-F1
#
_cell.length_a   1.000
_cell.length_b   1.000
_cell.length_c   1.000
_cell.angle_alpha   90.00
_cell.angle_beta   90.00
_cell.angle_gamma   90.00
#
_symmetry.space_group_name_H-M   'P 1'
#
loop_
_entity.id
_entity.type
_entity.pdbx_description
1 polymer ?
#
loop_
_entity_poly.entity_id
_entity_poly.type
_entity_poly.pdbx_seq_one_letter_code
_entity_poly.pdbx_strand_id
1 'polypeptide(L)'
;MRQKYHFATDNGILIWDVTSILEDIEQHPDSYTIQTLSTALLADHNDARVSHTRAMASDLAKPLVVAELSKDHLLLIDGNHRLYKARTLGLENIPCYYLSQRQQQHFIVHFRPSEYEHIIACVS
;
A
#
# COMPACT_ATOMS: atom_id res chain seq x y z
N MET A 1 -8.69 -9.30 -14.57
CA MET A 1 -8.41 -9.98 -13.29
C MET A 1 -8.28 -8.89 -12.24
N ARG A 2 -9.07 -8.91 -11.15
CA ARG A 2 -8.95 -7.89 -10.08
C ARG A 2 -7.74 -8.23 -9.20
N GLN A 3 -6.91 -7.24 -8.91
CA GLN A 3 -5.77 -7.35 -8.01
C GLN A 3 -6.24 -7.26 -6.56
N LYS A 4 -5.69 -8.12 -5.70
CA LYS A 4 -5.98 -8.13 -4.26
C LYS A 4 -4.68 -8.13 -3.47
N TYR A 5 -4.69 -7.46 -2.33
CA TYR A 5 -3.62 -7.51 -1.35
C TYR A 5 -4.08 -8.34 -0.16
N HIS A 6 -3.31 -9.35 0.22
CA HIS A 6 -3.62 -10.22 1.36
C HIS A 6 -2.66 -9.88 2.50
N PHE A 7 -3.22 -9.54 3.65
CA PHE A 7 -2.49 -9.28 4.87
C PHE A 7 -2.91 -10.30 5.91
N ALA A 8 -2.01 -11.23 6.23
CA ALA A 8 -2.27 -12.30 7.18
C ALA A 8 -1.49 -12.05 8.46
N THR A 9 -2.16 -12.22 9.59
CA THR A 9 -1.57 -12.26 10.94
C THR A 9 -2.04 -13.54 11.63
N ASP A 10 -1.53 -13.80 12.84
CA ASP A 10 -2.03 -14.91 13.65
C ASP A 10 -3.50 -14.74 14.07
N ASN A 11 -4.04 -13.51 14.00
CA ASN A 11 -5.41 -13.16 14.37
C ASN A 11 -6.40 -13.21 13.18
N GLY A 12 -5.92 -13.41 11.96
CA GLY A 12 -6.78 -13.49 10.78
C GLY A 12 -6.20 -12.87 9.52
N ILE A 13 -7.05 -12.66 8.52
CA ILE A 13 -6.65 -12.15 7.20
C ILE A 13 -7.53 -10.96 6.82
N LEU A 14 -6.89 -9.86 6.44
CA LEU A 14 -7.52 -8.76 5.73
C LEU A 14 -7.17 -8.82 4.25
N ILE A 15 -8.16 -8.53 3.40
CA ILE A 15 -8.00 -8.55 1.96
C ILE A 15 -8.46 -7.22 1.39
N TRP A 16 -7.56 -6.43 0.81
CA TRP A 16 -7.91 -5.21 0.08
C TRP A 16 -8.16 -5.50 -1.41
N ASP A 17 -9.24 -4.93 -1.96
CA ASP A 17 -9.45 -4.88 -3.42
C ASP A 17 -8.62 -3.72 -4.01
N VAL A 18 -7.41 -4.05 -4.44
CA VAL A 18 -6.45 -3.07 -4.98
C VAL A 18 -6.96 -2.47 -6.29
N THR A 19 -7.69 -3.25 -7.10
CA THR A 19 -8.28 -2.72 -8.33
C THR A 19 -9.28 -1.62 -8.02
N SER A 20 -10.18 -1.82 -7.04
CA SER A 20 -11.11 -0.77 -6.61
C SER A 20 -10.40 0.48 -6.07
N ILE A 21 -9.32 0.31 -5.32
CA ILE A 21 -8.52 1.44 -4.80
C ILE A 21 -7.95 2.26 -5.96
N LEU A 22 -7.33 1.61 -6.94
CA LEU A 22 -6.73 2.30 -8.08
C LEU A 22 -7.79 2.99 -8.95
N GLU A 23 -8.93 2.34 -9.19
CA GLU A 23 -10.07 2.91 -9.90
C GLU A 23 -10.60 4.17 -9.20
N ASP A 24 -10.73 4.13 -7.86
CA ASP A 24 -11.25 5.27 -7.10
C ASP A 24 -10.25 6.43 -7.02
N ILE A 25 -8.96 6.16 -6.86
CA ILE A 25 -7.90 7.19 -6.92
C ILE A 25 -7.89 7.87 -8.30
N GLU A 26 -8.05 7.10 -9.38
CA GLU A 26 -8.08 7.66 -10.74
C GLU A 26 -9.30 8.57 -10.96
N GLN A 27 -10.46 8.21 -10.40
CA GLN A 27 -11.69 8.99 -10.52
C GLN A 27 -11.73 10.20 -9.57
N HIS A 28 -11.09 10.09 -8.39
CA HIS A 28 -11.17 11.06 -7.32
C HIS A 28 -9.79 11.39 -6.72
N PRO A 29 -8.78 11.79 -7.52
CA PRO A 29 -7.40 11.94 -7.05
C PRO A 29 -7.25 12.95 -5.91
N ASP A 30 -8.05 14.01 -5.91
CA ASP A 30 -8.05 15.07 -4.89
C ASP A 30 -8.63 14.62 -3.54
N SER A 31 -9.28 13.45 -3.48
CA SER A 31 -9.78 12.86 -2.24
C SER A 31 -8.67 12.20 -1.40
N TYR A 32 -7.48 12.05 -1.97
CA TYR A 32 -6.34 11.38 -1.36
C TYR A 32 -5.19 12.34 -1.13
N THR A 33 -4.61 12.31 0.07
CA THR A 33 -3.38 13.05 0.34
C THR A 33 -2.21 12.34 -0.32
N ILE A 34 -1.39 13.10 -1.07
CA ILE A 34 -0.08 12.62 -1.53
C ILE A 34 0.94 12.96 -0.44
N GLN A 35 1.63 11.94 0.06
CA GLN A 35 2.75 12.09 0.98
C GLN A 35 4.04 11.61 0.31
N THR A 36 5.12 12.35 0.54
CA THR A 36 6.46 11.91 0.14
C THR A 36 7.06 11.11 1.28
N LEU A 37 7.28 9.81 1.07
CA LEU A 37 7.75 8.87 2.09
C LEU A 37 9.13 8.32 1.77
N SER A 38 9.87 7.95 2.82
CA SER A 38 11.20 7.33 2.70
C SER A 38 11.11 5.97 1.99
N THR A 39 11.95 5.78 0.97
CA THR A 39 12.03 4.49 0.26
C THR A 39 12.63 3.38 1.12
N ALA A 40 13.45 3.73 2.12
CA ALA A 40 14.00 2.79 3.08
C ALA A 40 12.89 2.27 4.01
N LEU A 41 12.12 3.18 4.62
CA LEU A 41 10.98 2.85 5.49
C LEU A 41 10.00 1.90 4.79
N LEU A 42 9.61 2.23 3.55
CA LEU A 42 8.64 1.43 2.80
C LEU A 42 9.17 0.05 2.41
N ALA A 43 10.48 -0.12 2.30
CA ALA A 43 11.06 -1.41 1.94
C ALA A 43 11.30 -2.34 3.13
N ASP A 44 11.58 -1.79 4.31
CA ASP A 44 11.76 -2.60 5.52
C ASP A 44 10.48 -3.34 5.91
N HIS A 45 9.32 -2.76 5.59
CA HIS A 45 8.00 -3.37 5.83
C HIS A 45 7.48 -4.22 4.67
N ASN A 46 8.31 -4.54 3.67
CA ASN A 46 7.83 -5.17 2.44
C ASN A 46 8.85 -6.12 1.80
N ASP A 47 8.63 -7.42 1.96
CA ASP A 47 9.45 -8.50 1.37
C ASP A 47 8.92 -8.99 0.02
N ALA A 48 8.50 -8.06 -0.85
CA ALA A 48 8.00 -8.42 -2.16
C ALA A 48 9.12 -8.93 -3.07
N ARG A 49 8.97 -10.15 -3.61
CA ARG A 49 9.87 -10.66 -4.67
C ARG A 49 9.56 -9.95 -5.98
N VAL A 50 10.41 -8.99 -6.34
CA VAL A 50 10.26 -8.13 -7.52
C VAL A 50 11.21 -8.56 -8.63
N SER A 51 10.71 -8.68 -9.87
CA SER A 51 11.57 -8.89 -11.05
C SER A 51 12.28 -7.58 -11.42
N HIS A 52 13.63 -7.60 -11.45
CA HIS A 52 14.44 -6.43 -11.76
C HIS A 52 14.07 -5.79 -13.11
N THR A 53 14.01 -6.56 -14.20
CA THR A 53 13.68 -6.04 -15.53
C THR A 53 12.31 -5.37 -15.56
N ARG A 54 11.31 -6.01 -14.93
CA ARG A 54 9.96 -5.45 -14.85
C ARG A 54 9.91 -4.19 -13.98
N ALA A 55 10.68 -4.17 -12.90
CA ALA A 55 10.79 -3.00 -12.03
C ALA A 55 11.41 -1.81 -12.76
N MET A 56 12.51 -2.01 -13.50
CA MET A 56 13.19 -0.92 -14.19
C MET A 56 12.34 -0.31 -15.32
N ALA A 57 11.40 -1.08 -15.89
CA ALA A 57 10.40 -0.59 -16.85
C ALA A 57 9.23 0.20 -16.22
N SER A 58 9.11 0.25 -14.89
CA SER A 58 7.99 0.93 -14.24
C SER A 58 8.11 2.46 -14.29
N ASP A 59 6.96 3.14 -14.31
CA ASP A 59 6.87 4.59 -14.34
C ASP A 59 6.88 5.17 -12.92
N LEU A 60 7.90 5.99 -12.62
CA LEU A 60 8.05 6.65 -11.31
C LEU A 60 7.24 7.95 -11.19
N ALA A 61 6.65 8.47 -12.28
CA ALA A 61 5.75 9.61 -12.19
C ALA A 61 4.42 9.24 -11.50
N LYS A 62 4.08 7.95 -11.45
CA LYS A 62 2.90 7.45 -10.77
C LYS A 62 3.21 7.20 -9.28
N PRO A 63 2.50 7.85 -8.33
CA PRO A 63 2.69 7.61 -6.91
C PRO A 63 2.40 6.17 -6.48
N LEU A 64 3.09 5.68 -5.45
CA LEU A 64 2.75 4.41 -4.79
C LEU A 64 1.39 4.51 -4.08
N VAL A 65 0.86 3.40 -3.58
CA VAL A 65 -0.34 3.39 -2.74
C VAL A 65 0.00 2.77 -1.39
N VAL A 66 -0.17 3.54 -0.32
CA VAL A 66 0.08 3.10 1.05
C VAL A 66 -1.16 3.25 1.91
N ALA A 67 -1.41 2.28 2.79
CA ALA A 67 -2.46 2.35 3.79
C ALA A 67 -1.88 2.51 5.19
N GLU A 68 -2.49 3.40 5.95
CA GLU A 68 -2.29 3.48 7.39
C GLU A 68 -2.99 2.29 8.07
N LEU A 69 -2.22 1.48 8.79
CA LEU A 69 -2.74 0.43 9.67
C LEU A 69 -2.83 0.93 11.10
N SER A 70 -1.77 1.60 11.58
CA SER A 70 -1.69 2.28 12.87
C SER A 70 -0.76 3.49 12.77
N LYS A 71 -0.61 4.26 13.85
CA LYS A 71 0.15 5.52 13.88
C LYS A 71 1.58 5.40 13.32
N ASP A 72 2.20 4.23 13.46
CA ASP A 72 3.59 3.99 13.05
C ASP A 72 3.72 2.85 12.03
N HIS A 73 2.61 2.29 11.55
CA HIS A 73 2.61 1.17 10.62
C HIS A 73 1.89 1.51 9.32
N LEU A 74 2.69 1.60 8.25
CA LEU A 74 2.24 1.78 6.89
C LEU A 74 2.36 0.47 6.12
N LEU A 75 1.33 0.15 5.34
CA LEU A 75 1.29 -1.00 4.46
C LEU A 75 1.39 -0.54 3.01
N LEU A 76 2.40 -1.00 2.27
CA LEU A 76 2.48 -0.77 0.83
C LEU A 76 1.50 -1.70 0.10
N ILE A 77 0.39 -1.14 -0.37
CA ILE A 77 -0.68 -1.89 -1.07
C ILE A 77 -0.35 -2.07 -2.55
N ASP A 78 0.18 -1.02 -3.20
CA ASP A 78 0.58 -1.08 -4.60
C ASP A 78 1.86 -0.28 -4.90
N GLY A 79 2.65 -0.82 -5.83
CA GLY A 79 3.83 -0.14 -6.37
C GLY A 79 5.18 -0.76 -6.01
N ASN A 80 5.22 -2.02 -5.57
CA ASN A 80 6.45 -2.78 -5.29
C ASN A 80 7.56 -2.62 -6.35
N HIS A 81 7.19 -2.72 -7.63
CA HIS A 81 8.12 -2.52 -8.75
C HIS A 81 8.70 -1.09 -8.81
N ARG A 82 7.88 -0.08 -8.52
CA ARG A 82 8.26 1.33 -8.53
C ARG A 82 9.16 1.65 -7.33
N LEU A 83 8.82 1.13 -6.14
CA LEU A 83 9.67 1.23 -4.96
C LEU A 83 11.05 0.61 -5.21
N TYR A 84 11.09 -0.60 -5.77
CA TYR A 84 12.35 -1.27 -6.11
C TYR A 84 13.20 -0.44 -7.08
N LYS A 85 12.58 0.10 -8.15
CA LYS A 85 13.26 0.97 -9.11
C LYS A 85 13.80 2.23 -8.43
N ALA A 86 12.99 2.91 -7.62
CA ALA A 86 13.40 4.12 -6.90
C ALA A 86 14.62 3.87 -6.01
N ARG A 87 14.63 2.77 -5.24
CA ARG A 87 15.79 2.37 -4.42
C ARG A 87 17.01 2.05 -5.27
N THR A 88 16.82 1.34 -6.38
CA THR A 88 17.91 1.01 -7.32
C THR A 88 18.55 2.27 -7.91
N LEU A 89 17.77 3.32 -8.14
CA LEU A 89 18.23 4.61 -8.62
C LEU A 89 18.74 5.56 -7.51
N GLY A 90 18.76 5.11 -6.25
CA GLY A 90 19.23 5.91 -5.11
C GLY A 90 18.27 7.02 -4.68
N LEU A 91 16.98 6.93 -5.01
CA LEU A 91 15.99 7.91 -4.55
C LEU A 91 15.67 7.67 -3.08
N GLU A 92 15.91 8.69 -2.24
CA GLU A 92 15.64 8.62 -0.80
C GLU A 92 14.15 8.64 -0.49
N ASN A 93 13.36 9.33 -1.31
CA ASN A 93 11.93 9.52 -1.08
C ASN A 93 11.11 9.31 -2.36
N ILE A 94 9.84 8.93 -2.19
CA ILE A 94 8.91 8.67 -3.29
C ILE A 94 7.48 9.13 -2.93
N PRO A 95 6.74 9.76 -3.86
CA PRO A 95 5.34 10.13 -3.62
C PRO A 95 4.44 8.90 -3.51
N CYS A 96 3.50 8.97 -2.58
CA CYS A 96 2.54 7.92 -2.27
C CYS A 96 1.16 8.53 -2.07
N TYR A 97 0.13 7.94 -2.66
CA TYR A 97 -1.23 8.12 -2.19
C TYR A 97 -1.36 7.49 -0.80
N TYR A 98 -1.68 8.33 0.18
CA TYR A 98 -1.88 7.92 1.55
C TYR A 98 -3.36 7.67 1.82
N LEU A 99 -3.68 6.43 2.15
CA LEU A 99 -5.02 6.04 2.57
C LEU A 99 -5.05 6.00 4.10
N SER A 100 -5.80 6.93 4.69
CA SER A 100 -6.11 6.87 6.12
C SER A 100 -6.84 5.56 6.46
N GLN A 101 -6.83 5.15 7.74
CA GLN A 101 -7.55 3.95 8.19
C GLN A 101 -9.01 3.93 7.71
N ARG A 102 -9.71 5.06 7.84
CA ARG A 102 -11.10 5.19 7.37
C ARG A 102 -11.22 4.95 5.87
N GLN A 103 -10.32 5.50 5.05
CA GLN A 103 -10.37 5.34 3.60
C GLN A 103 -10.09 3.90 3.18
N GLN A 104 -8.99 3.31 3.66
CA GLN A 104 -8.62 1.94 3.27
C GLN A 104 -9.66 0.89 3.68
N GLN A 105 -10.38 1.10 4.78
CA GLN A 105 -11.43 0.17 5.25
C GLN A 105 -12.57 0.01 4.24
N HIS A 106 -12.87 1.03 3.42
CA HIS A 106 -13.91 0.95 2.38
C HIS A 106 -13.58 -0.08 1.29
N PHE A 107 -12.29 -0.43 1.15
CA PHE A 107 -11.81 -1.34 0.12
C PHE A 107 -11.48 -2.73 0.65
N ILE A 108 -11.75 -3.00 1.94
CA ILE A 108 -11.58 -4.33 2.52
C ILE A 108 -12.76 -5.22 2.08
N VAL A 109 -12.43 -6.35 1.46
CA VAL A 109 -13.38 -7.36 1.04
C VAL A 109 -14.08 -7.93 2.28
N HIS A 110 -15.41 -7.89 2.30
CA HIS A 110 -16.24 -8.35 3.43
C HIS A 110 -15.88 -7.68 4.77
N PHE A 111 -15.55 -6.38 4.76
CA PHE A 111 -15.18 -5.62 5.94
C PHE A 111 -16.13 -5.83 7.14
N ARG A 112 -15.54 -6.16 8.28
CA ARG A 112 -16.20 -6.27 9.59
C ARG A 112 -15.35 -5.52 10.63
N PRO A 113 -15.89 -4.47 11.27
CA PRO A 113 -15.12 -3.63 12.19
C PRO A 113 -14.41 -4.41 13.31
N SER A 114 -15.12 -5.35 13.96
CA SER A 114 -14.55 -6.14 15.06
C SER A 114 -13.40 -7.06 14.61
N GLU A 115 -13.49 -7.62 13.39
CA GLU A 115 -12.41 -8.45 12.84
C GLU A 115 -11.21 -7.61 12.45
N TYR A 116 -11.45 -6.43 11.84
CA TYR A 116 -10.39 -5.47 11.54
C TYR A 116 -9.65 -5.04 12.80
N GLU A 117 -10.36 -4.61 13.84
CA GLU A 117 -9.75 -4.20 15.11
C GLU A 117 -8.93 -5.33 15.74
N HIS A 118 -9.46 -6.56 15.74
CA HIS A 118 -8.75 -7.72 16.26
C HIS A 118 -7.47 -8.06 15.48
N ILE A 119 -7.51 -7.97 14.14
CA ILE A 119 -6.35 -8.26 13.27
C ILE A 119 -5.28 -7.16 13.41
N ILE A 120 -5.69 -5.89 13.41
CA ILE A 120 -4.76 -4.75 13.48
C ILE A 120 -4.13 -4.58 14.87
N ALA A 121 -4.79 -5.02 15.94
CA ALA A 121 -4.23 -4.96 17.29
C ALA A 121 -2.85 -5.65 17.41
N CYS A 122 -2.60 -6.70 16.62
CA CYS A 122 -1.30 -7.41 16.59
C CYS A 122 -0.21 -6.74 15.74
N VAL A 123 -0.54 -5.63 15.06
CA VAL A 123 0.40 -4.84 14.25
C VAL A 123 0.94 -3.65 15.07
N SER A 124 0.43 -3.44 16.29
CA SER A 124 0.79 -2.33 17.19
C SER A 124 2.03 -2.61 18.03
#